data_AF-A0A7C3R0V9-F1
#
_entry.id   AF-A0A7C3R0V9-F1
#
_cell.length_a   1.000
_cell.length_b   1.000
_cell.length_c   1.000
_cell.angle_alpha   90.00
_cell.angle_beta   90.00
_cell.angle_gamma   90.00
#
_symmetry.space_group_name_H-M   'P 1'
#
loop_
_entity.id
_entity.type
_entity.pdbx_description
1 polymer ?
#
loop_
_entity_poly.entity_id
_entity_poly.type
_entity_poly.pdbx_seq_one_letter_code
_entity_poly.pdbx_strand_id
1 'polypeptide(L)'
;MPALRAALAITMVREYGLSVYRTAKLLDIAPAAVSNYLAERRSNKKVVRKLLEDKKYAIYVKEYSMKIIRNEIRVDEVMCFFCKLFYE
;
A
#
# COMPACT_ATOMS: atom_id res chain seq x y z
N MET A 1 -4.88 7.26 6.21
CA MET A 1 -5.01 6.85 4.79
C MET A 1 -5.13 5.32 4.61
N PRO A 2 -6.32 4.72 4.76
CA PRO A 2 -6.53 3.28 4.53
C PRO A 2 -6.34 2.84 3.07
N ALA A 3 -6.69 3.69 2.08
CA ALA A 3 -6.61 3.33 0.67
C ALA A 3 -5.17 3.12 0.16
N LEU A 4 -4.21 3.97 0.59
CA LEU A 4 -2.80 3.77 0.23
C LEU A 4 -2.22 2.51 0.85
N ARG A 5 -2.51 2.23 2.13
CA ARG A 5 -2.11 0.97 2.77
C ARG A 5 -2.69 -0.24 2.05
N ALA A 6 -3.94 -0.16 1.59
CA ALA A 6 -4.55 -1.19 0.78
C ALA A 6 -3.84 -1.38 -0.56
N ALA A 7 -3.53 -0.28 -1.28
CA ALA A 7 -2.82 -0.34 -2.55
C ALA A 7 -1.41 -0.95 -2.40
N LEU A 8 -0.63 -0.50 -1.42
CA LEU A 8 0.69 -1.08 -1.11
C LEU A 8 0.58 -2.57 -0.76
N ALA A 9 -0.37 -2.96 0.10
CA ALA A 9 -0.57 -4.35 0.47
C ALA A 9 -0.96 -5.24 -0.73
N ILE A 10 -1.86 -4.75 -1.59
CA ILE A 10 -2.29 -5.45 -2.81
C ILE A 10 -1.10 -5.64 -3.75
N THR A 11 -0.32 -4.58 -4.02
CA THR A 11 0.86 -4.66 -4.88
C THR A 11 1.92 -5.61 -4.31
N MET A 12 2.27 -5.49 -3.03
CA MET A 12 3.27 -6.36 -2.39
C MET A 12 2.89 -7.85 -2.45
N VAL A 13 1.61 -8.19 -2.23
CA VAL A 13 1.15 -9.58 -2.24
C VAL A 13 0.93 -10.10 -3.66
N ARG A 14 0.18 -9.36 -4.49
CA ARG A 14 -0.26 -9.86 -5.81
C ARG A 14 0.78 -9.70 -6.90
N GLU A 15 1.60 -8.65 -6.85
CA GLU A 15 2.64 -8.41 -7.88
C GLU A 15 4.02 -8.90 -7.46
N TYR A 16 4.39 -8.74 -6.18
CA TYR A 16 5.71 -9.13 -5.68
C TYR A 16 5.74 -10.45 -4.89
N GLY A 17 4.59 -11.11 -4.72
CA GLY A 17 4.50 -12.46 -4.16
C GLY A 17 4.82 -12.55 -2.66
N LEU A 18 4.76 -11.44 -1.92
CA LEU A 18 4.96 -11.48 -0.47
C LEU A 18 3.79 -12.19 0.23
N SER A 19 4.10 -12.90 1.32
CA SER A 19 3.07 -13.44 2.20
C SER A 19 2.31 -12.31 2.93
N VAL A 20 1.09 -12.62 3.35
CA VAL A 20 0.25 -11.72 4.19
C VAL A 20 1.02 -11.28 5.44
N TYR A 21 1.70 -12.21 6.12
CA TYR A 21 2.47 -11.91 7.33
C TYR A 21 3.67 -11.00 7.06
N ARG A 22 4.45 -11.26 6.01
CA ARG A 22 5.60 -10.41 5.66
C ARG A 22 5.14 -9.01 5.29
N THR A 23 4.08 -8.91 4.50
CA THR A 23 3.47 -7.63 4.11
C THR A 23 2.97 -6.85 5.32
N ALA A 24 2.28 -7.53 6.26
CA ALA A 24 1.79 -6.93 7.49
C ALA A 24 2.92 -6.34 8.35
N LYS A 25 4.03 -7.07 8.48
CA LYS A 25 5.23 -6.62 9.19
C LYS A 25 5.85 -5.38 8.54
N LEU A 26 5.98 -5.35 7.22
CA LEU A 26 6.55 -4.22 6.49
C LEU A 26 5.66 -2.96 6.54
N LEU A 27 4.34 -3.15 6.59
CA LEU A 27 3.37 -2.05 6.62
C LEU A 27 2.96 -1.63 8.04
N ASP A 28 3.54 -2.24 9.07
CA ASP A 28 3.23 -2.03 10.48
C ASP A 28 1.73 -2.09 10.80
N ILE A 29 1.09 -3.19 10.38
CA ILE A 29 -0.35 -3.44 10.59
C ILE A 29 -0.59 -4.91 10.92
N ALA A 30 -1.78 -5.23 11.43
CA ALA A 30 -2.17 -6.61 11.69
C ALA A 30 -2.33 -7.42 10.38
N PRO A 31 -1.97 -8.73 10.34
CA PRO A 31 -2.21 -9.60 9.19
C PRO A 31 -3.68 -9.60 8.73
N ALA A 32 -4.62 -9.54 9.67
CA ALA A 32 -6.04 -9.44 9.36
C ALA A 32 -6.41 -8.17 8.57
N ALA A 33 -5.68 -7.06 8.74
CA ALA A 33 -5.88 -5.86 7.94
C ALA A 33 -5.45 -6.08 6.48
N VAL A 34 -4.32 -6.75 6.25
CA VAL A 34 -3.87 -7.13 4.90
C VAL A 34 -4.89 -8.04 4.23
N SER A 35 -5.36 -9.10 4.91
CA SER A 35 -6.40 -9.98 4.36
C SER A 35 -7.69 -9.23 4.01
N ASN A 36 -8.10 -8.27 4.84
CA ASN A 36 -9.26 -7.43 4.56
C ASN A 36 -9.06 -6.46 3.39
N TYR A 37 -7.83 -5.97 3.17
CA TYR A 37 -7.52 -5.18 1.98
C TYR A 37 -7.55 -6.02 0.71
N LEU A 38 -6.97 -7.22 0.75
CA LEU A 38 -6.99 -8.16 -0.38
C LEU A 38 -8.42 -8.61 -0.76
N ALA A 39 -9.30 -8.73 0.23
CA ALA A 39 -10.71 -9.03 0.05
C ALA A 39 -11.59 -7.79 -0.25
N GLU A 40 -10.99 -6.61 -0.37
CA GLU A 40 -11.67 -5.33 -0.62
C GLU A 40 -12.75 -4.94 0.42
N ARG A 41 -12.59 -5.38 1.68
CA ARG A 41 -13.60 -5.21 2.74
C ARG A 41 -13.45 -3.92 3.56
N ARG A 42 -12.28 -3.27 3.53
CA ARG A 42 -11.91 -2.17 4.47
C ARG A 42 -11.49 -0.85 3.82
N SER A 43 -11.62 -0.67 2.51
CA SER A 43 -11.13 0.53 1.83
C SER A 43 -12.13 1.07 0.80
N ASN A 44 -12.07 2.38 0.52
CA ASN A 44 -12.83 2.99 -0.56
C ASN A 44 -12.32 2.44 -1.90
N LYS A 45 -13.07 1.50 -2.48
CA LYS A 45 -12.69 0.76 -3.69
C LYS A 45 -12.31 1.67 -4.86
N LYS A 46 -13.02 2.80 -5.03
CA LYS A 46 -12.73 3.75 -6.11
C LYS A 46 -11.34 4.37 -5.96
N VAL A 47 -10.96 4.73 -4.72
CA VAL A 47 -9.65 5.34 -4.44
C VAL A 47 -8.54 4.32 -4.58
N VAL A 48 -8.72 3.10 -4.07
CA VAL A 48 -7.72 2.03 -4.23
C VAL A 48 -7.51 1.69 -5.69
N ARG A 49 -8.60 1.54 -6.46
CA ARG A 49 -8.53 1.30 -7.89
C ARG A 49 -7.78 2.42 -8.63
N LYS A 50 -8.06 3.69 -8.30
CA LYS A 50 -7.32 4.83 -8.84
C LYS A 50 -5.82 4.73 -8.52
N LEU A 51 -5.44 4.40 -7.29
CA LEU A 51 -4.03 4.26 -6.90
C LEU A 51 -3.31 3.12 -7.64
N LEU A 52 -4.04 2.06 -8.03
CA LEU A 52 -3.47 0.89 -8.72
C LEU A 52 -3.47 1.01 -10.25
N GLU A 53 -4.47 1.67 -10.84
CA GLU A 53 -4.69 1.67 -12.30
C GLU A 53 -4.31 2.98 -13.00
N ASP A 54 -4.40 4.12 -12.31
CA ASP A 54 -3.98 5.40 -12.88
C ASP A 54 -2.45 5.45 -12.95
N LYS A 55 -1.91 5.59 -14.17
CA LYS A 55 -0.46 5.57 -14.45
C LYS A 55 0.33 6.49 -13.53
N LYS A 56 -0.20 7.67 -13.21
CA LYS A 56 0.49 8.65 -12.35
C LYS A 56 0.69 8.10 -10.94
N TYR A 57 -0.34 7.49 -10.35
CA TYR A 57 -0.28 7.00 -8.97
C TYR A 57 0.31 5.60 -8.85
N ALA A 58 0.05 4.73 -9.84
CA ALA A 58 0.52 3.35 -9.85
C ALA A 58 2.06 3.28 -9.84
N ILE A 59 2.74 4.20 -10.54
CA ILE A 59 4.21 4.31 -10.50
C ILE A 59 4.70 4.53 -9.07
N TYR A 60 4.11 5.49 -8.35
CA TYR A 60 4.52 5.75 -6.96
C TYR A 60 4.21 4.56 -6.05
N VAL A 61 3.05 3.91 -6.19
CA VAL A 61 2.71 2.73 -5.37
C VAL A 61 3.75 1.62 -5.57
N LYS A 62 4.15 1.35 -6.81
CA LYS A 62 5.18 0.34 -7.12
C LYS A 62 6.55 0.74 -6.61
N GLU A 63 6.96 1.98 -6.84
CA GLU A 63 8.24 2.52 -6.36
C GLU A 63 8.36 2.41 -4.84
N TYR A 64 7.39 2.94 -4.10
CA TYR A 64 7.42 2.90 -2.64
C TYR A 64 7.25 1.48 -2.09
N SER A 65 6.50 0.61 -2.77
CA SER A 65 6.44 -0.80 -2.40
C SER A 65 7.82 -1.46 -2.47
N MET A 66 8.58 -1.20 -3.53
CA MET A 66 9.94 -1.73 -3.68
C MET A 66 10.91 -1.14 -2.66
N LYS A 67 10.86 0.17 -2.42
CA LYS A 67 11.70 0.83 -1.38
C LYS A 67 11.41 0.25 0.01
N ILE A 68 10.14 0.03 0.36
CA ILE A 68 9.75 -0.60 1.63
C ILE A 68 10.27 -2.05 1.69
N ILE A 69 10.08 -2.85 0.63
CA ILE A 69 10.55 -4.25 0.58
C ILE A 69 12.07 -4.34 0.78
N ARG A 70 12.82 -3.40 0.20
CA ARG A 70 14.29 -3.30 0.33
C ARG A 70 14.75 -2.62 1.61
N ASN A 71 13.82 -2.18 2.46
CA ASN A 71 14.11 -1.47 3.70
C ASN A 71 14.89 -0.15 3.48
N GLU A 72 14.68 0.49 2.33
CA GLU A 72 15.26 1.80 1.96
C GLU A 72 14.44 2.97 2.53
N ILE A 73 13.16 2.73 2.85
CA ILE A 73 12.26 3.71 3.47
C ILE A 73 11.29 3.01 4.40
N ARG A 74 10.90 3.67 5.48
CA ARG A 74 9.85 3.14 6.37
C ARG A 74 8.46 3.50 5.87
N VAL A 75 7.47 2.69 6.23
CA VAL A 75 6.07 2.91 5.81
C VAL A 75 5.50 4.23 6.34
N ASP A 76 5.85 4.66 7.55
CA ASP A 76 5.39 5.92 8.16
C ASP A 76 5.83 7.15 7.36
N GLU A 77 7.04 7.13 6.80
CA GLU A 77 7.55 8.19 5.92
C GLU A 77 6.74 8.29 4.62
N VAL A 78 6.45 7.14 4.00
CA VAL A 78 5.59 7.07 2.81
C VAL A 78 4.19 7.59 3.12
N MET A 79 3.59 7.16 4.24
CA MET A 79 2.28 7.65 4.63
C MET A 79 2.27 9.17 4.82
N CYS A 80 3.31 9.75 5.42
CA CYS A 80 3.43 11.19 5.61
C CYS A 80 3.53 11.95 4.29
N PHE A 81 4.36 11.48 3.36
CA PHE A 81 4.53 12.09 2.03
C PHE A 81 3.18 12.19 1.30
N PHE A 82 2.43 11.09 1.24
CA PHE A 82 1.13 11.11 0.58
C PHE A 82 0.06 11.88 1.34
N CYS A 83 0.10 11.92 2.69
CA CYS A 83 -0.79 12.80 3.44
C CYS A 83 -0.62 14.26 3.01
N LYS A 84 0.62 14.74 2.77
CA LYS A 84 0.85 16.10 2.28
C LYS A 84 0.35 16.29 0.85
N LEU A 85 0.64 15.33 -0.03
CA LEU A 85 0.25 15.40 -1.44
C LEU A 85 -1.27 15.45 -1.68
N PHE A 86 -2.08 14.91 -0.77
CA PHE A 86 -3.55 14.83 -0.91
C PHE A 86 -4.34 15.84 -0.05
N TYR A 87 -3.66 16.63 0.78
CA TYR A 87 -4.29 17.67 1.62
C TYR A 87 -3.85 19.10 1.24
N GLU A 88 -3.20 19.26 0.08
CA GLU A 88 -3.04 20.54 -0.63
C GLU A 88 -4.10 20.71 -1.72
#